data_AF-A0A8T3NDH4-F1
#
_entry.id   AF-A0A8T3NDH4-F1
#
_cell.length_a   1.000
_cell.length_b   1.000
_cell.length_c   1.000
_cell.angle_alpha   90.00
_cell.angle_beta   90.00
_cell.angle_gamma   90.00
#
_symmetry.space_group_name_H-M   'P 1'
#
loop_
_entity.id
_entity.type
_entity.pdbx_description
1 polymer ?
#
loop_
_entity_poly.entity_id
_entity_poly.type
_entity_poly.pdbx_seq_one_letter_code
_entity_poly.pdbx_strand_id
1 'polypeptide(L)' 'MPVETTKQQTNGHAHAFVAEQLVELYAPDEAGAWLYSRNRLLAGQRPADLIGKGDVDPVLQVVALLKDGAYA' A
#
# COMPACT_ATOMS: atom_id res chain seq x y z
N MET A 1 -12.25 10.60 -28.70
CA MET A 1 -12.12 9.29 -28.03
C MET A 1 -11.29 9.52 -26.77
N PRO A 2 -11.78 9.23 -25.55
CA PRO A 2 -11.18 9.71 -24.30
C PRO A 2 -9.83 9.03 -24.01
N VAL A 3 -8.86 9.84 -23.58
CA VAL A 3 -7.52 9.43 -23.12
C VAL A 3 -7.48 9.44 -21.59
N GLU A 4 -8.05 8.43 -20.95
CA GLU A 4 -8.10 8.35 -19.47
C GLU A 4 -7.15 7.29 -18.87
N THR A 5 -6.19 6.76 -19.64
CA THR A 5 -5.43 5.57 -19.20
C THR A 5 -4.14 5.88 -18.40
N THR A 6 -3.80 7.13 -18.10
CA THR A 6 -2.50 7.42 -17.44
C THR A 6 -2.51 7.19 -15.92
N LYS A 7 -3.67 7.21 -15.25
CA LYS A 7 -3.69 7.00 -13.79
C LYS A 7 -3.57 5.53 -13.36
N GLN A 8 -3.95 4.58 -14.22
CA GLN A 8 -3.97 3.16 -13.85
C GLN A 8 -2.56 2.51 -13.84
N GLN A 9 -1.63 3.01 -14.67
CA GLN A 9 -0.32 2.39 -14.86
C GLN A 9 0.63 2.67 -13.67
N THR A 10 0.58 3.86 -13.08
CA THR A 10 1.38 4.22 -11.90
C THR A 10 0.93 3.48 -10.63
N ASN A 11 -0.38 3.20 -10.53
CA ASN A 11 -0.95 2.56 -9.35
C ASN A 11 -0.41 1.15 -9.13
N GLY A 12 -0.26 0.36 -10.20
CA GLY A 12 0.25 -1.02 -10.11
C GLY A 12 1.69 -1.10 -9.57
N HIS A 13 2.53 -0.09 -9.86
CA HIS A 13 3.89 -0.02 -9.33
C HIS A 13 3.90 0.31 -7.83
N ALA A 14 2.98 1.16 -7.37
CA ALA A 14 2.88 1.52 -5.96
C ALA A 14 2.37 0.35 -5.10
N HIS A 15 1.44 -0.47 -5.61
CA HIS A 15 1.02 -1.70 -4.92
C HIS A 15 2.18 -2.67 -4.74
N ALA A 16 2.95 -2.91 -5.81
CA ALA A 16 4.11 -3.79 -5.77
C ALA A 16 5.17 -3.27 -4.79
N PHE A 17 5.50 -1.98 -4.86
CA PHE A 17 6.48 -1.37 -3.96
C PHE A 17 6.09 -1.52 -2.48
N VAL A 18 4.83 -1.25 -2.14
CA VAL A 18 4.34 -1.42 -0.76
C VAL A 18 4.39 -2.88 -0.32
N ALA A 19 4.01 -3.82 -1.19
CA ALA A 19 4.13 -5.26 -0.89
C ALA A 19 5.60 -5.66 -0.66
N GLU A 20 6.54 -5.15 -1.46
CA GLU A 20 7.98 -5.39 -1.31
C GLU A 20 8.54 -4.86 0.01
N GLN A 21 8.03 -3.73 0.51
CA GLN A 21 8.43 -3.24 1.84
C GLN A 21 7.87 -4.11 2.98
N LEU A 22 6.71 -4.73 2.76
CA LEU A 22 6.03 -5.55 3.76
C LEU A 22 6.56 -6.98 3.82
N VAL A 23 7.15 -7.51 2.74
CA VAL A 23 7.78 -8.86 2.78
C VAL A 23 9.01 -8.94 3.69
N GLU A 24 9.59 -7.79 4.07
CA GLU A 24 10.62 -7.74 5.10
C GLU A 24 10.06 -8.02 6.51
N LEU A 25 8.74 -7.85 6.70
CA LEU A 25 8.04 -8.00 7.98
C LEU A 25 7.11 -9.22 8.03
N TYR A 26 6.49 -9.56 6.91
CA TYR A 26 5.44 -10.59 6.79
C TYR A 26 5.73 -11.52 5.60
N ALA A 27 5.04 -12.65 5.52
CA ALA A 27 5.12 -13.49 4.32
C ALA A 27 4.53 -12.76 3.08
N PRO A 28 4.93 -13.12 1.85
CA PRO A 28 4.40 -12.50 0.62
C PRO A 28 2.88 -12.54 0.48
N ASP A 29 2.28 -13.65 0.91
CA ASP A 29 0.82 -13.82 0.89
C ASP A 29 0.15 -12.86 1.89
N GLU A 30 0.73 -12.69 3.07
CA GLU A 30 0.26 -11.77 4.10
C GLU A 30 0.45 -10.30 3.72
N ALA A 31 1.58 -9.96 3.06
CA ALA A 31 1.84 -8.62 2.53
C ALA A 31 0.79 -8.24 1.47
N GLY A 32 0.45 -9.18 0.58
CA GLY A 32 -0.66 -9.02 -0.37
C GLY A 32 -1.99 -8.83 0.35
N ALA A 33 -2.30 -9.66 1.35
CA ALA A 33 -3.54 -9.56 2.13
C ALA A 33 -3.64 -8.24 2.90
N TRP A 34 -2.53 -7.70 3.40
CA TRP A 34 -2.47 -6.42 4.11
C TRP A 34 -2.93 -5.25 3.23
N LEU A 35 -2.54 -5.22 1.95
CA LEU A 35 -2.96 -4.19 1.00
C LEU A 35 -4.48 -4.12 0.81
N TYR A 36 -5.16 -5.26 0.89
CA TYR A 36 -6.62 -5.35 0.76
C TYR A 36 -7.35 -5.32 2.10
N SER A 37 -6.62 -5.35 3.22
CA SER A 37 -7.17 -5.30 4.56
C SER A 37 -7.48 -3.86 4.97
N ARG A 38 -8.53 -3.69 5.80
CA ARG A 38 -8.87 -2.38 6.37
C ARG A 38 -7.87 -2.04 7.46
N ASN A 39 -7.13 -0.95 7.28
CA ASN A 39 -6.14 -0.52 8.24
C ASN A 39 -6.69 0.61 9.12
N ARG A 40 -6.71 0.41 10.45
CA ARG A 40 -7.19 1.43 11.40
C ARG A 40 -6.34 2.69 11.38
N LEU A 41 -5.04 2.58 11.08
CA LEU A 41 -4.13 3.72 10.95
C LEU A 41 -4.44 4.57 9.70
N LEU A 42 -5.15 3.99 8.72
CA LEU A 42 -5.63 4.67 7.52
C LEU A 42 -7.12 5.03 7.64
N ALA A 43 -7.59 5.34 8.86
CA ALA A 43 -9.00 5.61 9.16
C ALA A 43 -9.97 4.47 8.74
N GLY A 44 -9.49 3.22 8.76
CA GLY A 44 -10.26 2.05 8.33
C GLY A 44 -10.31 1.84 6.82
N GLN A 45 -9.59 2.64 6.03
CA GLN A 45 -9.47 2.45 4.58
C GLN A 45 -8.50 1.33 4.23
N ARG A 46 -8.61 0.83 3.01
CA ARG A 46 -7.71 -0.18 2.46
C ARG A 46 -6.53 0.54 1.80
N PRO A 47 -5.28 0.13 2.06
CA PRO A 47 -4.10 0.65 1.37
C PRO A 47 -4.25 0.64 -0.16
N ALA A 48 -4.76 -0.47 -0.72
CA ALA A 48 -4.95 -0.60 -2.15
C ALA A 48 -5.92 0.43 -2.75
N ASP A 49 -6.93 0.85 -1.98
CA ASP A 49 -7.93 1.85 -2.38
C ASP A 49 -7.32 3.25 -2.43
N LEU A 50 -6.50 3.59 -1.42
CA LEU A 50 -5.75 4.85 -1.36
C LEU A 50 -4.72 4.95 -2.49
N ILE A 51 -3.95 3.87 -2.72
CA ILE A 51 -3.01 3.78 -3.84
C ILE A 51 -3.75 3.94 -5.17
N GLY A 52 -4.92 3.30 -5.33
CA GLY A 52 -5.74 3.43 -6.54
C GLY A 52 -6.23 4.85 -6.81
N LYS A 53 -6.41 5.67 -5.77
CA LYS A 53 -6.80 7.09 -5.86
C LYS A 53 -5.61 8.02 -6.10
N GLY A 54 -4.37 7.53 -5.96
CA GLY A 54 -3.14 8.31 -6.02
C GLY A 54 -2.66 8.83 -4.66
N ASP A 55 -3.36 8.52 -3.57
CA ASP A 55 -3.04 8.90 -2.20
C ASP A 55 -2.14 7.85 -1.53
N VAL A 56 -0.92 7.67 -2.06
CA VAL A 56 0.03 6.65 -1.55
C VAL A 56 0.79 7.09 -0.30
N ASP A 57 0.94 8.40 -0.09
CA ASP A 57 1.70 8.98 1.03
C ASP A 57 1.30 8.43 2.42
N PRO A 58 0.00 8.43 2.80
CA PRO A 58 -0.40 7.87 4.10
C PRO A 58 -0.13 6.37 4.20
N VAL A 59 -0.18 5.63 3.08
CA VAL A 59 0.15 4.20 3.07
C VAL A 59 1.63 3.99 3.40
N LEU A 60 2.52 4.77 2.79
CA LEU A 60 3.96 4.70 3.03
C LEU A 60 4.31 5.08 4.47
N GLN A 61 3.65 6.08 5.06
CA GLN A 61 3.86 6.42 6.48
C GLN A 61 3.52 5.26 7.41
N VAL A 62 2.41 4.57 7.17
CA VAL A 62 2.03 3.40 7.97
C VAL A 62 3.02 2.25 7.79
N VAL A 63 3.48 1.99 6.57
CA VAL A 63 4.50 0.97 6.30
C VAL A 63 5.80 1.30 7.03
N ALA A 64 6.25 2.55 6.99
CA ALA A 64 7.43 3.00 7.72
C ALA A 64 7.28 2.81 9.24
N LEU A 65 6.11 3.13 9.80
CA LEU A 65 5.81 2.90 11.22
C LEU A 65 5.83 1.41 11.59
N LEU A 66 5.29 0.54 10.72
CA LEU A 66 5.33 -0.91 10.95
C LEU A 66 6.76 -1.44 10.93
N LYS A 67 7.61 -0.92 10.03
CA LYS A 67 9.03 -1.28 9.99
C LYS A 67 9.75 -0.79 11.24
N ASP A 68 9.58 0.47 11.61
CA ASP A 68 10.19 1.06 12.81
C ASP A 68 9.82 0.27 14.08
N GLY A 69 8.54 -0.06 14.27
CA GLY A 69 8.09 -0.83 15.42
C GLY A 69 8.52 -2.31 15.42
N ALA A 70 8.90 -2.87 14.28
CA ALA A 70 9.42 -4.24 14.20
C ALA A 70 10.94 -4.31 14.49
N TYR A 71 11.66 -3.20 14.29
CA TYR A 71 13.10 -3.10 14.57
C TYR A 71 13.43 -2.51 15.96
N ALA A 72 12.41 -2.14 16.76
CA ALA A 72 12.54 -1.55 18.10
C ALA A 72 12.79 -2.56 19.23
#